data_AF-A0A376AJY6-F1
#
_entry.id   AF-A0A376AJY6-F1
#
_cell.length_a   1.000
_cell.length_b   1.000
_cell.length_c   1.000
_cell.angle_alpha   90.00
_cell.angle_beta   90.00
_cell.angle_gamma   90.00
#
_symmetry.space_group_name_H-M   'P 1'
#
loop_
_entity.id
_entity.type
_entity.pdbx_description
1 polymer ?
#
loop_
_entity_poly.entity_id
_entity_poly.type
_entity_poly.pdbx_seq_one_letter_code
_entity_poly.pdbx_strand_id
1 'polypeptide(L)' 'MVKTLSRWTMAASLLATALVLSGCGRKADLDPPSMPAEKQNKLATPGEKPEKPSVPDQPFVLDPLL' A
#
# COMPACT_ATOMS: atom_id res chain seq x y z
N MET A 1 -24.02 -35.53 9.25
CA MET A 1 -22.62 -35.16 9.59
C MET A 1 -21.79 -34.75 8.36
N VAL A 2 -21.88 -35.44 7.22
CA VAL A 2 -21.08 -35.10 6.01
C VAL A 2 -21.42 -33.71 5.43
N LYS A 3 -22.71 -33.32 5.48
CA LYS A 3 -23.20 -32.02 4.98
C LYS A 3 -22.76 -30.82 5.81
N THR A 4 -22.58 -30.99 7.12
CA THR A 4 -22.01 -29.94 7.98
C THR A 4 -20.52 -29.82 7.71
N LEU A 5 -19.78 -30.94 7.66
CA LEU A 5 -18.35 -30.93 7.37
C LEU A 5 -18.03 -30.24 6.03
N SER A 6 -18.80 -30.54 4.97
CA SER A 6 -18.65 -29.91 3.65
C SER A 6 -18.94 -28.39 3.64
N ARG A 7 -19.83 -27.89 4.50
CA ARG A 7 -20.10 -26.45 4.63
C ARG A 7 -18.94 -25.72 5.31
N TRP A 8 -18.36 -26.34 6.34
CA TRP A 8 -17.19 -25.80 7.03
C TRP A 8 -15.95 -25.76 6.14
N THR A 9 -15.73 -26.79 5.31
CA THR A 9 -14.61 -26.79 4.36
C THR A 9 -14.74 -25.69 3.30
N MET A 10 -15.96 -25.43 2.81
CA MET A 10 -16.22 -24.33 1.86
C MET A 10 -16.06 -22.95 2.51
N ALA A 11 -16.53 -22.78 3.75
CA ALA A 11 -16.32 -21.53 4.48
C ALA A 11 -14.82 -21.27 4.74
N ALA A 12 -14.07 -22.31 5.11
CA ALA A 12 -12.64 -22.22 5.35
C ALA A 12 -11.86 -21.87 4.07
N SER A 13 -12.21 -22.47 2.92
CA SER A 13 -11.52 -22.16 1.66
C SER A 13 -11.78 -20.72 1.21
N LEU A 14 -13.02 -20.24 1.30
CA LEU A 14 -13.37 -18.85 0.98
C LEU A 14 -12.61 -17.84 1.86
N LEU A 15 -12.53 -18.11 3.17
CA LEU A 15 -11.84 -17.24 4.11
C LEU A 15 -10.33 -17.18 3.82
N ALA A 16 -9.72 -18.33 3.52
CA ALA A 16 -8.30 -18.39 3.15
C ALA A 16 -8.02 -17.59 1.88
N THR A 17 -8.86 -17.73 0.85
CA THR A 17 -8.72 -16.97 -0.40
C THR A 17 -8.86 -15.47 -0.19
N ALA A 18 -9.83 -15.03 0.63
CA ALA A 18 -10.02 -13.62 0.95
C ALA A 18 -8.81 -13.00 1.67
N LEU A 19 -8.21 -13.74 2.62
CA LEU A 19 -7.02 -13.29 3.33
C LEU A 19 -5.81 -13.16 2.40
N VAL A 20 -5.58 -14.15 1.53
CA VAL A 20 -4.47 -14.09 0.56
C VAL A 20 -4.62 -12.94 -0.42
N LEU A 21 -5.83 -12.73 -0.97
CA LEU A 21 -6.11 -11.62 -1.89
C LEU A 21 -5.99 -10.25 -1.22
N SER A 22 -6.38 -10.12 0.05
CA SER A 22 -6.18 -8.88 0.81
C SER A 22 -4.70 -8.51 1.01
N GLY A 23 -3.80 -9.50 0.92
CA GLY A 23 -2.35 -9.33 0.99
C GLY A 23 -1.64 -9.09 -0.35
N CYS A 24 -2.30 -9.32 -1.49
CA CYS A 24 -1.75 -9.07 -2.85
C CYS A 24 -1.82 -7.60 -3.30
N GLY A 25 -2.03 -6.66 -2.38
CA GLY A 25 -1.94 -5.23 -2.65
C GLY A 25 -0.49 -4.71 -2.75
N ARG A 26 -0.32 -3.45 -3.16
CA ARG A 26 1.00 -2.79 -3.23
C ARG A 26 1.55 -2.63 -1.81
N LYS A 27 2.35 -3.59 -1.34
CA LYS A 27 3.17 -3.50 -0.11
C LYS A 27 4.40 -2.60 -0.34
N ALA A 28 4.18 -1.44 -0.95
CA ALA A 28 5.21 -0.43 -1.18
C ALA A 28 4.61 0.92 -0.79
N ASP A 29 5.48 1.83 -0.37
CA ASP A 29 5.07 3.20 -0.04
C ASP A 29 4.37 3.86 -1.24
N LEU A 30 3.44 4.77 -0.93
CA LEU A 30 2.79 5.55 -1.96
C LEU A 30 3.77 6.61 -2.44
N ASP A 31 3.80 6.83 -3.75
CA ASP A 31 4.62 7.89 -4.31
C ASP A 31 4.08 9.24 -3.81
N PRO A 32 4.93 10.12 -3.22
CA PRO A 32 4.47 11.42 -2.76
C PRO A 32 3.96 12.24 -3.95
N PRO A 33 2.99 13.16 -3.73
CA PRO A 33 2.37 13.94 -4.81
C PRO A 33 3.37 14.83 -5.57
N SER A 34 4.52 15.13 -4.98
CA SER A 34 5.61 15.90 -5.57
C SER A 34 6.61 15.05 -6.38
N MET A 35 6.42 13.73 -6.47
CA MET A 35 7.32 12.85 -7.21
C MET A 35 7.24 13.13 -8.72
N PRO A 36 8.38 13.30 -9.42
CA PRO A 36 8.39 13.43 -10.88
C PRO A 36 7.76 12.22 -11.57
N ALA A 37 7.05 12.46 -12.68
CA ALA A 37 6.34 11.42 -13.42
C ALA A 37 7.25 10.27 -13.86
N GLU A 38 8.52 10.56 -14.14
CA GLU A 38 9.52 9.59 -14.58
C GLU A 38 9.96 8.62 -13.47
N LYS A 39 9.72 8.98 -12.20
CA LYS A 39 10.06 8.18 -11.03
C LYS A 39 8.84 7.50 -10.40
N GLN A 40 7.63 7.86 -10.82
CA GLN A 40 6.38 7.34 -10.30
C GLN A 40 6.18 5.86 -10.64
N ASN A 41 5.59 5.09 -9.72
CA ASN A 41 5.31 3.64 -9.84
C ASN A 41 6.55 2.76 -10.03
N LYS A 42 7.75 3.24 -9.66
CA LYS A 42 8.96 2.42 -9.68
C LYS A 42 9.17 1.77 -8.32
N LEU A 43 9.43 0.47 -8.34
CA LEU A 43 9.83 -0.25 -7.13
C LEU A 43 11.28 0.14 -6.80
N ALA A 44 11.50 0.59 -5.56
CA ALA A 44 12.86 0.80 -5.06
C ALA A 44 13.62 -0.53 -5.13
N THR A 45 14.87 -0.50 -5.60
CA THR A 45 15.69 -1.71 -5.61
C THR A 45 16.07 -2.11 -4.18
N PRO A 46 16.18 -3.41 -3.85
CA PRO A 46 16.60 -3.84 -2.52
C PRO A 46 17.97 -3.22 -2.14
N GLY A 47 17.99 -2.38 -1.11
CA GLY A 47 19.19 -1.67 -0.66
C GLY A 47 19.25 -0.19 -1.07
N GLU A 48 18.34 0.27 -1.92
CA GLU A 48 18.20 1.67 -2.28
C GLU A 48 17.50 2.43 -1.15
N LYS A 49 18.25 3.30 -0.45
CA LYS A 49 17.64 4.22 0.51
C LYS A 49 16.87 5.29 -0.26
N PRO A 50 15.58 5.50 0.03
CA PRO A 50 14.85 6.63 -0.53
C PRO A 50 15.62 7.92 -0.23
N GLU A 51 15.97 8.68 -1.28
CA GLU A 51 16.48 10.03 -1.11
C GLU A 51 15.37 10.85 -0.45
N LYS A 52 15.54 11.13 0.85
CA LYS A 52 14.63 12.04 1.56
C LYS A 52 14.84 13.41 0.93
N PRO A 53 13.82 14.04 0.31
CA PRO A 53 13.98 15.40 -0.17
C PRO A 53 14.37 16.26 1.02
N SER A 54 15.50 16.96 0.90
CA SER A 54 15.91 17.98 1.85
C SER A 54 14.95 19.15 1.70
N VAL A 55 13.78 19.05 2.34
CA VAL A 55 12.79 20.13 2.36
C VAL A 55 13.42 21.28 3.16
N PRO A 56 13.66 22.45 2.56
CA PRO A 56 14.10 23.61 3.31
C PRO A 56 13.04 23.94 4.36
N ASP A 57 13.44 24.31 5.58
CA ASP A 57 12.53 24.75 6.65
C ASP A 57 11.87 26.09 6.24
N GLN A 58 10.83 26.00 5.41
CA GLN A 58 10.02 27.14 5.01
C GLN A 58 8.80 27.19 5.92
N PRO A 59 8.47 28.37 6.49
CA PRO A 59 7.26 28.49 7.30
C PRO A 59 6.04 28.22 6.42
N PHE A 60 5.20 27.29 6.86
CA PHE A 60 3.90 27.06 6.24
C PHE A 60 3.01 28.27 6.52
N VAL A 61 2.83 29.12 5.51
CA VAL A 61 1.88 30.22 5.56
C VAL A 61 0.55 29.68 5.04
N LEU A 62 -0.40 29.45 5.96
CA LEU A 62 -1.79 29.24 5.56
C LEU A 62 -2.27 30.48 4.83
N ASP A 63 -2.79 30.30 3.63
CA ASP A 63 -3.50 31.36 2.93
C ASP A 63 -4.65 31.82 3.85
N PRO A 64 -4.70 33.10 4.25
CA PRO A 64 -5.75 33.60 5.15
C PRO A 64 -7.17 33.52 4.55
N LEU A 65 -7.30 33.09 3.28
CA LEU A 65 -8.58 32.88 2.59
C LEU A 65 -9.04 31.41 2.54
N LEU A 66 -8.32 30.48 3.19
CA LEU A 66 -8.73 29.06 3.37
C LEU A 66 -9.31 28.79 4.76
#